data_AF-A0A914MZT4-F1
#
_entry.id   AF-A0A914MZT4-F1
#
_cell.length_a   1.000
_cell.length_b   1.000
_cell.length_c   1.000
_cell.angle_alpha   90.00
_cell.angle_beta   90.00
_cell.angle_gamma   90.00
#
_symmetry.space_group_name_H-M   'P 1'
#
loop_
_entity.id
_entity.type
_entity.pdbx_description
1 polymer ?
#
loop_
_entity_poly.entity_id
_entity_poly.type
_entity_poly.pdbx_seq_one_letter_code
_entity_poly.pdbx_strand_id
1 'polypeptide(L)'
;MSFLGILIVTIIFSWFFVWFLKKYERVKCLIDKIQGPTALPIIGNLHQFRLNPDEFFEQAQGVAYMFREQKGLRMARIWLGPLPFVIIFGAEESEPILSSNKVLHKLYHYSFLSAWIGDGLLISKPNKWRPRRKLLTPTFHYDILKDFMPIFNRHARTLCSKFDKLIGSKDFNDIFHTISLCTLDIICEAALGVNIRLAHGYGFCYPYPDISVGSISVSVCIRPTF
;
A
#
# COMPACT_ATOMS: atom_id res chain seq x y z
N MET A 1 -25.51 -44.09 -10.29
CA MET A 1 -24.57 -43.02 -10.68
C MET A 1 -24.39 -41.95 -9.59
N SER A 2 -25.38 -41.66 -8.75
CA SER A 2 -25.34 -40.54 -7.78
C SER A 2 -24.52 -40.80 -6.50
N PHE A 3 -24.56 -42.01 -5.93
CA PHE A 3 -23.86 -42.32 -4.67
C PHE A 3 -22.33 -42.29 -4.79
N LEU A 4 -21.78 -42.81 -5.88
CA LEU A 4 -20.33 -42.83 -6.13
C LEU A 4 -19.76 -41.40 -6.22
N GLY A 5 -20.50 -40.49 -6.86
CA GLY A 5 -20.12 -39.09 -6.95
C GLY A 5 -20.06 -38.39 -5.59
N ILE A 6 -21.06 -38.62 -4.74
CA ILE A 6 -21.09 -38.06 -3.37
C ILE A 6 -19.91 -38.57 -2.54
N LEU A 7 -19.58 -39.87 -2.64
CA LEU A 7 -18.45 -40.46 -1.93
C LEU A 7 -17.10 -39.85 -2.37
N ILE A 8 -16.91 -39.64 -3.67
CA ILE A 8 -15.68 -39.02 -4.19
C ILE A 8 -15.55 -37.58 -3.69
N VAL A 9 -16.63 -36.80 -3.70
CA VAL A 9 -16.63 -35.41 -3.23
C VAL A 9 -16.31 -35.33 -1.73
N THR A 10 -16.89 -36.21 -0.91
CA THR A 10 -16.61 -36.21 0.54
C THR A 10 -15.17 -36.63 0.86
N ILE A 11 -14.60 -37.58 0.11
CA ILE A 11 -13.19 -37.98 0.24
C ILE A 11 -12.27 -36.81 -0.13
N ILE A 12 -12.54 -36.12 -1.24
CA ILE A 12 -11.75 -34.95 -1.67
C ILE A 12 -11.85 -33.84 -0.63
N PHE A 13 -13.05 -33.55 -0.12
CA PHE A 13 -13.25 -32.53 0.90
C PHE A 13 -12.54 -32.87 2.20
N SER A 14 -12.65 -34.12 2.67
CA SER A 14 -11.94 -34.60 3.87
C SER A 14 -10.43 -34.52 3.71
N TRP A 15 -9.89 -34.95 2.57
CA TRP A 15 -8.47 -34.85 2.26
C TRP A 15 -7.99 -33.39 2.25
N PHE A 16 -8.74 -32.50 1.59
CA PHE A 16 -8.46 -31.07 1.57
C PHE A 16 -8.53 -30.45 2.97
N PHE A 17 -9.52 -30.83 3.78
CA PHE A 17 -9.70 -30.37 5.15
C PHE A 17 -8.55 -30.81 6.06
N VAL A 18 -8.14 -32.09 6.01
CA VAL A 18 -6.99 -32.60 6.76
C VAL A 18 -5.69 -31.92 6.31
N TRP A 19 -5.51 -31.71 5.01
CA TRP A 19 -4.38 -30.95 4.48
C TRP A 19 -4.36 -29.50 5.01
N PHE A 20 -5.51 -28.84 5.01
CA PHE A 20 -5.67 -27.48 5.50
C PHE A 20 -5.38 -27.39 7.01
N LEU A 21 -5.91 -28.30 7.82
CA LEU A 21 -5.64 -28.38 9.27
C LEU A 21 -4.16 -28.63 9.55
N LYS A 22 -3.52 -29.57 8.85
CA LYS A 22 -2.07 -29.82 8.99
C LYS A 22 -1.23 -28.60 8.61
N LYS A 23 -1.64 -27.87 7.56
CA LYS A 23 -0.98 -26.63 7.15
C LYS A 23 -1.16 -25.53 8.19
N TYR A 24 -2.37 -25.39 8.72
CA TYR A 24 -2.69 -24.44 9.78
C TYR A 24 -1.87 -24.71 11.04
N GLU A 25 -1.84 -25.96 11.53
CA GLU A 25 -1.05 -26.38 12.69
C GLU A 25 0.46 -26.12 12.50
N ARG A 26 1.01 -26.39 11.30
CA ARG A 26 2.41 -26.06 10.99
C ARG A 26 2.68 -24.57 11.09
N VAL A 27 1.83 -23.74 10.47
CA VAL A 27 1.99 -22.28 10.51
C VAL A 27 1.86 -21.79 11.95
N LYS A 28 0.86 -22.28 12.68
CA LYS A 28 0.63 -21.95 14.08
C LYS A 28 1.84 -22.28 14.96
N CYS A 29 2.40 -23.49 14.83
CA CYS A 29 3.60 -23.90 15.55
C CYS A 29 4.82 -23.02 15.27
N LEU A 30 5.00 -22.53 14.04
CA LEU A 30 6.09 -21.63 13.69
C LEU A 30 5.87 -20.22 14.23
N ILE A 31 4.66 -19.69 14.08
CA ILE A 31 4.31 -18.33 14.48
C ILE A 31 4.24 -18.21 16.00
N ASP A 32 3.72 -19.21 16.72
CA ASP A 32 3.58 -19.17 18.18
C ASP A 32 4.93 -19.16 18.93
N LYS A 33 6.06 -19.42 18.24
CA LYS A 33 7.41 -19.18 18.78
C LYS A 33 7.69 -17.69 18.97
N ILE A 34 7.06 -16.83 18.16
CA ILE A 34 7.16 -15.37 18.26
C ILE A 34 6.28 -14.92 19.44
N GLN A 35 6.80 -13.99 20.23
CA GLN A 35 6.03 -13.35 21.30
C GLN A 35 4.83 -12.56 20.74
N GLY A 36 3.78 -12.40 21.53
CA GLY A 36 2.62 -11.61 21.13
C GLY A 36 1.42 -11.85 22.04
N PRO A 37 0.35 -11.07 21.88
CA PRO A 37 -0.86 -11.20 22.69
C PRO A 37 -1.51 -12.58 22.54
N THR A 38 -2.06 -13.08 23.64
CA THR A 38 -2.76 -14.36 23.69
C THR A 38 -3.93 -14.37 22.71
N ALA A 39 -3.91 -15.33 21.78
CA ALA A 39 -4.91 -15.48 20.73
C ALA A 39 -5.98 -16.50 21.14
N LEU A 40 -7.26 -16.16 20.96
CA LEU A 40 -8.36 -17.09 21.16
C LEU A 40 -8.42 -18.12 20.01
N PRO A 41 -8.94 -19.34 20.24
CA PRO A 41 -9.14 -20.31 19.17
C PRO A 41 -10.09 -19.73 18.11
N ILE A 42 -9.76 -19.96 16.82
CA ILE A 42 -10.54 -19.54 15.62
C ILE A 42 -10.59 -18.02 15.40
N ILE A 43 -10.91 -17.22 16.42
CA ILE A 43 -11.06 -15.76 16.35
C ILE A 43 -9.71 -15.04 16.40
N GLY A 44 -8.72 -15.62 17.08
CA GLY A 44 -7.43 -15.00 17.30
C GLY A 44 -7.52 -13.78 18.23
N ASN A 45 -6.82 -12.71 17.85
CA ASN A 45 -6.81 -11.42 18.53
C ASN A 45 -7.86 -10.44 17.98
N LEU A 46 -8.75 -10.85 17.08
CA LEU A 46 -9.70 -9.93 16.44
C LEU A 46 -10.56 -9.12 17.45
N HIS A 47 -10.86 -9.71 18.62
CA HIS A 47 -11.59 -9.05 19.70
C HIS A 47 -10.79 -7.94 20.41
N GLN A 48 -9.47 -7.90 20.26
CA GLN A 48 -8.56 -6.92 20.89
C GLN A 48 -8.27 -5.74 19.96
N PHE A 49 -8.45 -5.93 18.64
CA PHE A 49 -8.08 -4.93 17.64
C PHE A 49 -9.30 -4.29 17.01
N ARG A 50 -9.24 -2.97 16.88
CA ARG A 50 -10.16 -2.19 16.05
C ARG A 50 -9.53 -2.06 14.68
N LEU A 51 -10.30 -2.28 13.62
CA LEU A 51 -9.79 -2.30 12.24
C LEU A 51 -9.89 -0.92 11.56
N ASN A 52 -10.25 0.13 12.30
CA ASN A 52 -10.14 1.51 11.81
C ASN A 52 -8.65 1.85 11.62
N PRO A 53 -8.22 2.45 10.49
CA PRO A 53 -6.80 2.60 10.17
C PRO A 53 -5.96 3.28 11.25
N ASP A 54 -6.46 4.39 11.81
CA ASP A 54 -5.73 5.17 12.81
C ASP A 54 -5.62 4.41 14.13
N GLU A 55 -6.73 3.84 14.60
CA GLU A 55 -6.77 3.04 15.83
C GLU A 55 -5.90 1.77 15.69
N PHE A 56 -5.95 1.10 14.54
CA PHE A 56 -5.16 -0.10 14.29
C PHE A 56 -3.66 0.21 14.31
N PHE A 57 -3.26 1.35 13.76
CA PHE A 57 -1.86 1.79 13.78
C PHE A 57 -1.37 2.07 15.20
N GLU A 58 -2.15 2.81 16.00
CA GLU A 58 -1.86 3.07 17.42
C GLU A 58 -1.78 1.77 18.22
N GLN A 59 -2.71 0.84 17.98
CA GLN A 59 -2.69 -0.49 18.61
C GLN A 59 -1.46 -1.31 18.21
N ALA A 60 -1.03 -1.25 16.94
CA ALA A 60 0.18 -1.90 16.47
C ALA A 60 1.44 -1.33 17.13
N GLN A 61 1.50 -0.01 17.33
CA GLN A 61 2.57 0.66 18.09
C GLN A 61 2.54 0.26 19.57
N GLY A 62 1.36 0.18 20.18
CA GLY A 62 1.19 -0.30 21.55
C GLY A 62 1.70 -1.73 21.73
N VAL A 63 1.39 -2.63 20.80
CA VAL A 63 1.94 -4.00 20.78
C VAL A 63 3.46 -3.98 20.66
N ALA A 64 4.01 -3.17 19.75
CA ALA A 64 5.46 -3.05 19.60
C ALA A 64 6.13 -2.58 20.91
N TYR A 65 5.51 -1.62 21.61
CA TYR A 65 6.00 -1.13 22.90
C TYR A 65 5.94 -2.20 24.00
N MET A 66 4.78 -2.85 24.17
CA MET A 66 4.58 -3.87 25.21
C MET A 66 5.53 -5.07 25.08
N PHE A 67 5.85 -5.47 23.85
CA PHE A 67 6.66 -6.65 23.59
C PHE A 67 8.14 -6.33 23.36
N ARG A 68 8.56 -5.07 23.43
CA ARG A 68 9.94 -4.66 23.14
C ARG A 68 11.01 -5.37 23.95
N GLU A 69 10.74 -5.66 25.22
CA GLU A 69 11.75 -6.15 26.17
C GLU A 69 11.57 -7.62 26.58
N GLN A 70 10.48 -8.28 26.18
CA GLN A 70 10.11 -9.58 26.76
C GLN A 70 11.02 -10.76 26.38
N LYS A 71 11.57 -10.78 25.15
CA LYS A 71 12.37 -11.92 24.66
C LYS A 71 13.59 -11.52 23.84
N GLY A 72 14.03 -10.27 23.93
CA GLY A 72 15.16 -9.74 23.15
C GLY A 72 14.93 -9.70 21.62
N LEU A 73 13.76 -10.13 21.13
CA LEU A 73 13.36 -10.07 19.74
C LEU A 73 12.39 -8.90 19.53
N ARG A 74 12.69 -7.98 18.62
CA ARG A 74 11.83 -6.81 18.33
C ARG A 74 10.81 -7.12 17.24
N MET A 75 10.02 -8.15 17.51
CA MET A 75 8.89 -8.58 16.69
C MET A 75 7.77 -9.13 17.56
N ALA A 76 6.53 -9.02 17.08
CA ALA A 76 5.35 -9.53 17.75
C ALA A 76 4.36 -10.16 16.77
N ARG A 77 3.76 -11.29 17.13
CA ARG A 77 2.69 -11.94 16.35
C ARG A 77 1.32 -11.39 16.73
N ILE A 78 0.42 -11.30 15.75
CA ILE A 78 -1.01 -11.04 15.93
C ILE A 78 -1.77 -12.02 15.04
N TRP A 79 -2.82 -12.63 15.56
CA TRP A 79 -3.73 -13.46 14.78
C TRP A 79 -5.00 -12.68 14.47
N LEU A 80 -5.31 -12.47 13.18
CA LEU A 80 -6.62 -11.97 12.76
C LEU A 80 -7.41 -13.15 12.20
N GLY A 81 -8.22 -13.79 13.05
CA GLY A 81 -8.83 -15.07 12.74
C GLY A 81 -7.76 -16.14 12.48
N PRO A 82 -7.83 -16.88 11.35
CA PRO A 82 -6.82 -17.88 10.98
C PRO A 82 -5.56 -17.28 10.31
N LEU A 83 -5.51 -15.97 10.09
CA LEU A 83 -4.40 -15.31 9.39
C LEU A 83 -3.39 -14.72 10.40
N PRO A 84 -2.13 -15.19 10.39
CA PRO A 84 -1.09 -14.61 11.23
C PRO A 84 -0.48 -13.36 10.58
N PHE A 85 -0.27 -12.34 11.40
CA PHE A 85 0.48 -11.14 11.12
C PHE A 85 1.69 -11.07 12.06
N VAL A 86 2.83 -10.64 11.54
CA VAL A 86 4.03 -10.40 12.35
C VAL A 86 4.41 -8.95 12.18
N ILE A 87 4.30 -8.19 13.27
CA ILE A 87 4.79 -6.82 13.36
C ILE A 87 6.27 -6.90 13.68
N ILE A 88 7.10 -6.27 12.85
CA ILE A 88 8.54 -6.18 13.03
C ILE A 88 8.86 -4.72 13.27
N PHE A 89 9.48 -4.44 14.41
CA PHE A 89 9.77 -3.08 14.85
C PHE A 89 11.25 -2.89 15.24
N GLY A 90 12.09 -3.89 14.97
CA GLY A 90 13.53 -3.82 15.10
C GLY A 90 14.25 -3.76 13.76
N ALA A 91 15.36 -3.01 13.73
CA ALA A 91 16.16 -2.84 12.51
C ALA A 91 16.82 -4.16 12.09
N GLU A 92 17.52 -4.85 13.00
CA GLU A 92 18.22 -6.12 12.75
C GLU A 92 17.27 -7.22 12.26
N GLU A 93 16.04 -7.24 12.76
CA GLU A 93 15.02 -8.21 12.39
C GLU A 93 14.39 -7.89 11.01
N SER A 94 14.29 -6.61 10.67
CA SER A 94 13.72 -6.15 9.40
C SER A 94 14.71 -6.29 8.22
N GLU A 95 16.01 -6.12 8.48
CA GLU A 95 17.07 -6.20 7.47
C GLU A 95 17.03 -7.48 6.61
N PRO A 96 17.01 -8.71 7.18
CA PRO A 96 17.01 -9.94 6.37
C PRO A 96 15.74 -10.08 5.52
N ILE A 97 14.64 -9.44 5.90
CA ILE A 97 13.38 -9.48 5.16
C ILE A 97 13.38 -8.44 4.03
N LEU A 98 13.81 -7.21 4.33
CA LEU A 98 13.83 -6.10 3.38
C LEU A 98 14.95 -6.21 2.34
N SER A 99 16.09 -6.80 2.71
CA SER A 99 17.22 -7.07 1.79
C SER A 99 16.99 -8.31 0.92
N SER A 100 16.09 -9.21 1.32
CA SER A 100 15.86 -10.46 0.62
C SER A 100 15.13 -10.25 -0.71
N ASN A 101 15.78 -10.72 -1.78
CA ASN A 101 15.17 -10.80 -3.11
C ASN A 101 14.17 -11.98 -3.26
N LYS A 102 14.01 -12.82 -2.22
CA LYS A 102 13.13 -14.00 -2.25
C LYS A 102 11.70 -13.66 -1.83
N VAL A 103 11.51 -12.63 -0.99
CA VAL A 103 10.20 -12.20 -0.46
C VAL A 103 9.66 -11.03 -1.28
N LEU A 104 9.64 -11.18 -2.61
CA LEU A 104 9.09 -10.15 -3.52
C LEU A 104 7.62 -10.37 -3.85
N HIS A 105 7.04 -11.50 -3.43
CA HIS A 105 5.62 -11.77 -3.64
C HIS A 105 4.80 -10.91 -2.68
N LYS A 106 3.99 -10.01 -3.24
CA LYS A 106 3.08 -9.16 -2.47
C LYS A 106 1.93 -10.00 -1.89
N LEU A 107 1.42 -9.59 -0.73
CA LEU A 107 0.28 -10.26 -0.09
C LEU A 107 -0.99 -10.13 -0.95
N TYR A 108 -1.92 -11.07 -0.81
CA TYR A 108 -3.22 -11.01 -1.47
C TYR A 108 -3.99 -9.71 -1.18
N HIS A 109 -3.74 -9.09 -0.02
CA HIS A 109 -4.32 -7.78 0.31
C HIS A 109 -3.99 -6.72 -0.75
N TYR A 110 -2.86 -6.76 -1.45
CA TYR A 110 -2.58 -5.81 -2.54
C TYR A 110 -3.51 -5.95 -3.75
N SER A 111 -4.36 -6.99 -3.81
CA SER A 111 -5.34 -7.20 -4.88
C SER A 111 -6.42 -6.11 -4.95
N PHE A 112 -6.75 -5.43 -3.84
CA PHE A 112 -7.71 -4.32 -3.91
C PHE A 112 -7.18 -3.17 -4.79
N LEU A 113 -5.86 -2.93 -4.77
CA LEU A 113 -5.23 -1.91 -5.61
C LEU A 113 -5.21 -2.30 -7.09
N SER A 114 -5.36 -3.59 -7.40
CA SER A 114 -5.34 -4.08 -8.79
C SER A 114 -6.55 -3.61 -9.58
N ALA A 115 -7.69 -3.38 -8.91
CA ALA A 115 -8.87 -2.80 -9.54
C ALA A 115 -8.65 -1.33 -9.96
N TRP A 116 -7.74 -0.61 -9.29
CA TRP A 116 -7.45 0.80 -9.56
C TRP A 116 -6.27 1.00 -10.51
N ILE A 117 -5.11 0.38 -10.24
CA ILE A 117 -3.85 0.62 -10.98
C ILE A 117 -3.49 -0.56 -11.91
N GLY A 118 -4.30 -1.63 -11.91
CA GLY A 118 -4.02 -2.84 -12.68
C GLY A 118 -2.76 -3.59 -12.21
N ASP A 119 -2.12 -4.31 -13.12
CA ASP A 119 -0.82 -4.96 -12.89
C ASP A 119 0.33 -3.92 -12.98
N GLY A 120 0.27 -2.88 -12.17
CA GLY A 120 1.26 -1.79 -12.09
C GLY A 120 2.51 -2.16 -11.29
N LEU A 121 3.49 -1.26 -11.21
CA LEU A 121 4.77 -1.53 -10.54
C LEU A 121 4.59 -1.96 -9.07
N LEU A 122 3.63 -1.37 -8.34
CA LEU A 122 3.42 -1.65 -6.91
C LEU A 122 2.93 -3.09 -6.61
N ILE A 123 2.20 -3.70 -7.55
CA ILE A 123 1.46 -4.96 -7.34
C ILE A 123 2.06 -6.09 -8.19
N SER A 124 2.83 -5.75 -9.23
CA SER A 124 3.32 -6.71 -10.20
C SER A 124 4.19 -7.82 -9.60
N LYS A 125 4.04 -9.03 -10.16
CA LYS A 125 4.83 -10.20 -9.79
C LYS A 125 6.33 -9.96 -10.02
N PRO A 126 7.24 -10.62 -9.29
CA PRO A 126 8.69 -10.36 -9.36
C PRO A 126 9.26 -10.35 -10.78
N ASN A 127 8.79 -11.25 -11.65
CA ASN A 127 9.25 -11.37 -13.05
C ASN A 127 8.91 -10.15 -13.91
N LYS A 128 7.80 -9.46 -13.63
CA LYS A 128 7.40 -8.21 -14.31
C LYS A 128 7.92 -6.97 -13.59
N TRP A 129 7.99 -7.04 -12.26
CA TRP A 129 8.44 -5.94 -11.42
C TRP A 129 9.89 -5.54 -11.72
N ARG A 130 10.81 -6.50 -11.79
CA ARG A 130 12.25 -6.26 -12.02
C ARG A 130 12.53 -5.45 -13.31
N PRO A 131 12.08 -5.88 -14.51
CA PRO A 131 12.36 -5.14 -15.74
C PRO A 131 11.71 -3.75 -15.75
N ARG A 132 10.49 -3.61 -15.23
CA ARG A 132 9.80 -2.31 -15.13
C ARG A 132 10.51 -1.35 -14.21
N ARG A 133 10.97 -1.82 -13.04
CA ARG A 133 11.76 -1.00 -12.11
C ARG A 133 13.07 -0.55 -12.76
N LYS A 134 13.75 -1.46 -13.47
CA LYS A 134 15.00 -1.14 -14.19
C LYS A 134 14.78 -0.05 -15.23
N LEU A 135 13.64 -0.05 -15.93
CA LEU A 135 13.28 0.98 -16.91
C LEU A 135 12.96 2.34 -16.26
N LEU A 136 12.27 2.36 -15.12
CA LEU A 136 11.80 3.58 -14.45
C LEU A 136 12.85 4.27 -13.57
N THR A 137 13.75 3.50 -12.96
CA THR A 137 14.80 4.04 -12.06
C THR A 137 15.63 5.17 -12.66
N PRO A 138 16.10 5.14 -13.93
CA PRO A 138 16.89 6.23 -14.50
C PRO A 138 16.14 7.56 -14.55
N THR A 139 14.81 7.57 -14.70
CA THR A 139 13.99 8.81 -14.73
C THR A 139 14.02 9.57 -13.40
N PHE A 140 14.35 8.89 -12.31
CA PHE A 140 14.52 9.47 -10.98
C PHE A 140 16.00 9.76 -10.63
N HIS A 141 16.89 9.73 -11.62
CA HIS A 141 18.28 10.12 -11.43
C HIS A 141 18.38 11.63 -11.18
N TYR A 142 19.32 12.05 -10.32
CA TYR A 142 19.47 13.43 -9.86
C TYR A 142 19.56 14.45 -11.00
N ASP A 143 20.24 14.12 -12.09
CA ASP A 143 20.36 15.04 -13.24
C ASP A 143 19.03 15.34 -13.92
N ILE A 144 18.16 14.34 -14.04
CA ILE A 144 16.80 14.53 -14.60
C ILE A 144 15.93 15.30 -13.61
N LEU A 145 16.09 15.06 -12.30
CA LEU A 145 15.33 15.78 -11.28
C LEU A 145 15.64 17.29 -11.27
N LYS A 146 16.84 17.72 -11.68
CA LYS A 146 17.18 19.14 -11.85
C LYS A 146 16.29 19.81 -12.89
N ASP A 147 15.97 19.11 -13.96
CA ASP A 147 15.12 19.63 -15.05
C ASP A 147 13.68 19.87 -14.57
N PHE A 148 13.24 19.21 -13.48
CA PHE A 148 11.93 19.44 -12.86
C PHE A 148 11.92 20.58 -11.84
N MET A 149 13.08 21.11 -11.41
CA MET A 149 13.14 22.20 -10.43
C MET A 149 12.35 23.46 -10.85
N PRO A 150 12.37 23.91 -12.11
CA PRO A 150 11.55 25.04 -12.55
C PRO A 150 10.04 24.79 -12.36
N ILE A 151 9.58 23.55 -12.59
CA ILE A 151 8.18 23.14 -12.41
C ILE A 151 7.81 23.21 -10.92
N PHE A 152 8.65 22.63 -10.06
CA PHE A 152 8.41 22.62 -8.61
C PHE A 152 8.39 24.04 -8.05
N ASN A 153 9.35 24.89 -8.44
CA ASN A 153 9.41 26.27 -7.98
C ASN A 153 8.18 27.09 -8.39
N ARG A 154 7.66 26.90 -9.60
CA ARG A 154 6.45 27.60 -10.06
C ARG A 154 5.22 27.20 -9.26
N HIS A 155 5.01 25.90 -9.04
CA HIS A 155 3.89 25.41 -8.23
C HIS A 155 4.04 25.76 -6.75
N ALA A 156 5.26 25.72 -6.20
CA ALA A 156 5.54 26.16 -4.84
C ALA A 156 5.23 27.64 -4.63
N ARG A 157 5.58 28.54 -5.58
CA ARG A 157 5.20 29.96 -5.52
C ARG A 157 3.69 30.15 -5.54
N THR A 158 2.97 29.36 -6.35
CA THR A 158 1.51 29.37 -6.38
C THR A 158 0.93 28.95 -5.03
N LEU A 159 1.46 27.88 -4.44
CA LEU A 159 1.06 27.38 -3.13
C LEU A 159 1.31 28.42 -2.04
N CYS A 160 2.48 29.08 -2.04
CA CYS A 160 2.80 30.14 -1.10
C CYS A 160 1.83 31.32 -1.25
N SER A 161 1.57 31.78 -2.47
CA SER A 161 0.61 32.88 -2.72
C SER A 161 -0.81 32.55 -2.24
N LYS A 162 -1.21 31.27 -2.27
CA LYS A 162 -2.47 30.85 -1.65
C LYS A 162 -2.42 30.96 -0.14
N PHE A 163 -1.38 30.43 0.48
CA PHE A 163 -1.22 30.52 1.93
C PHE A 163 -1.17 31.98 2.40
N ASP A 164 -0.49 32.86 1.67
CA ASP A 164 -0.46 34.29 1.97
C ASP A 164 -1.86 34.92 2.03
N LYS A 165 -2.79 34.48 1.17
CA LYS A 165 -4.20 34.94 1.18
C LYS A 165 -5.00 34.39 2.36
N LEU A 166 -4.55 33.29 2.97
CA LEU A 166 -5.19 32.71 4.15
C LEU A 166 -4.68 33.35 5.45
N ILE A 167 -3.51 34.01 5.42
CA ILE A 167 -2.94 34.71 6.58
C ILE A 167 -3.88 35.87 6.96
N GLY A 168 -4.36 35.86 8.21
CA GLY A 168 -5.28 36.87 8.75
C GLY A 168 -6.76 36.56 8.55
N SER A 169 -7.12 35.49 7.84
CA SER A 169 -8.48 34.95 7.85
C SER A 169 -8.79 34.35 9.22
N LYS A 170 -10.01 34.58 9.72
CA LYS A 170 -10.52 33.92 10.95
C LYS A 170 -11.09 32.53 10.67
N ASP A 171 -11.13 32.11 9.41
CA ASP A 171 -11.74 30.85 8.99
C ASP A 171 -10.73 29.70 9.08
N PHE A 172 -11.22 28.54 9.55
CA PHE A 172 -10.46 27.29 9.49
C PHE A 172 -10.41 26.81 8.04
N ASN A 173 -9.24 26.90 7.42
CA ASN A 173 -9.02 26.49 6.05
C ASN A 173 -8.32 25.13 5.97
N ASP A 174 -8.78 24.25 5.08
CA ASP A 174 -8.16 22.94 4.85
C ASP A 174 -6.88 23.07 4.00
N ILE A 175 -5.74 23.01 4.68
CA ILE A 175 -4.41 23.05 4.07
C ILE A 175 -4.10 21.75 3.32
N PHE A 176 -4.58 20.60 3.83
CA PHE A 176 -4.29 19.29 3.26
C PHE A 176 -4.85 19.17 1.84
N HIS A 177 -6.09 19.63 1.62
CA HIS A 177 -6.68 19.69 0.29
C HIS A 177 -5.85 20.56 -0.67
N THR A 178 -5.41 21.73 -0.20
CA THR A 178 -4.63 22.67 -1.03
C THR A 178 -3.26 22.10 -1.42
N ILE A 179 -2.56 21.45 -0.49
CA ILE A 179 -1.28 20.77 -0.76
C ILE A 179 -1.50 19.60 -1.71
N SER A 180 -2.58 18.84 -1.54
CA SER A 180 -2.90 17.69 -2.40
C SER A 180 -3.11 18.11 -3.86
N LEU A 181 -3.85 19.19 -4.12
CA LEU A 181 -4.04 19.73 -5.47
C LEU A 181 -2.72 20.21 -6.10
N CYS A 182 -1.88 20.91 -5.31
CA CYS A 182 -0.57 21.36 -5.79
C CYS A 182 0.36 20.19 -6.11
N THR A 183 0.36 19.15 -5.26
CA THR A 183 1.15 17.93 -5.48
C THR A 183 0.71 17.22 -6.75
N LEU A 184 -0.60 17.15 -6.99
CA LEU A 184 -1.14 16.56 -8.22
C LEU A 184 -0.73 17.35 -9.46
N ASP A 185 -0.81 18.69 -9.42
CA ASP A 185 -0.34 19.55 -10.53
C ASP A 185 1.15 19.35 -10.83
N ILE A 186 1.97 19.23 -9.78
CA ILE A 186 3.41 18.96 -9.91
C ILE A 186 3.64 17.60 -10.56
N ILE A 187 2.96 16.54 -10.11
CA ILE A 187 3.13 15.19 -10.65
C ILE A 187 2.66 15.13 -12.11
N CYS A 188 1.50 15.71 -12.42
CA CYS A 188 0.98 15.74 -13.78
C CYS A 188 1.91 16.50 -14.74
N GLU A 189 2.48 17.61 -14.30
CA GLU A 189 3.36 18.38 -15.16
C GLU A 189 4.75 17.74 -15.30
N ALA A 190 5.35 17.24 -14.21
CA ALA A 190 6.67 16.64 -14.24
C ALA A 190 6.67 15.24 -14.91
N ALA A 191 5.67 14.40 -14.62
CA ALA A 191 5.64 13.03 -15.11
C ALA A 191 4.86 12.86 -16.42
N LEU A 192 3.80 13.66 -16.66
CA LEU A 192 2.95 13.53 -17.85
C LEU A 192 3.17 14.66 -18.87
N GLY A 193 3.90 15.73 -18.49
CA GLY A 193 4.07 16.91 -19.34
C GLY A 193 2.81 17.76 -19.48
N VAL A 194 1.81 17.57 -18.60
CA VAL A 194 0.50 18.25 -18.69
C VAL A 194 0.33 19.22 -17.53
N ASN A 195 0.03 20.48 -17.86
CA ASN A 195 -0.22 21.55 -16.89
C ASN A 195 -1.74 21.68 -16.66
N ILE A 196 -2.27 21.03 -15.61
CA ILE A 196 -3.72 20.96 -15.34
C ILE A 196 -4.25 22.18 -14.55
N ARG A 197 -3.39 22.81 -13.72
CA ARG A 197 -3.70 24.01 -12.91
C ARG A 197 -4.87 23.82 -11.93
N LEU A 198 -5.00 22.63 -11.35
CA LEU A 198 -6.03 22.32 -10.36
C LEU A 198 -5.91 23.22 -9.12
N ALA A 199 -4.68 23.52 -8.69
CA ALA A 199 -4.44 24.47 -7.62
C ALA A 199 -4.92 25.88 -8.00
N HIS A 200 -5.00 26.29 -9.27
CA HIS A 200 -5.51 27.63 -9.59
C HIS A 200 -7.04 27.74 -9.56
N GLY A 201 -7.77 26.65 -9.25
CA GLY A 201 -9.23 26.63 -9.29
C GLY A 201 -9.80 26.44 -10.71
N TYR A 202 -8.93 26.16 -11.69
CA TYR A 202 -9.35 25.82 -13.04
C TYR A 202 -9.50 24.30 -13.16
N GLY A 203 -10.71 23.86 -13.54
CA GLY A 203 -10.97 22.47 -13.92
C GLY A 203 -10.34 22.14 -15.28
N PHE A 204 -10.19 20.84 -15.55
CA PHE A 204 -9.61 20.21 -16.75
C PHE A 204 -9.75 21.06 -18.04
N CYS A 205 -8.73 21.86 -18.37
CA CYS A 205 -8.60 22.44 -19.71
C CYS A 205 -7.96 21.40 -20.65
N TYR A 206 -8.76 20.44 -21.12
CA TYR A 206 -8.40 19.65 -22.30
C TYR A 206 -9.11 20.24 -23.53
N PRO A 207 -8.45 20.28 -24.70
CA PRO A 207 -9.11 20.59 -25.98
C PRO A 207 -9.94 19.42 -26.53
N TYR A 208 -10.16 18.35 -25.73
CA TYR A 208 -11.00 17.22 -26.09
C TYR A 208 -12.24 17.19 -25.18
N PRO A 209 -13.46 17.23 -25.76
CA PRO A 209 -14.67 17.03 -24.99
C PRO A 209 -14.73 15.55 -24.55
N ASP A 210 -15.26 15.30 -23.36
CA ASP A 210 -15.65 13.98 -22.83
C ASP A 210 -14.59 13.14 -22.09
N ILE A 211 -13.91 13.73 -21.10
CA ILE A 211 -13.44 12.96 -19.94
C ILE A 211 -13.98 13.60 -18.67
N SER A 212 -15.19 13.18 -18.29
CA SER A 212 -15.81 13.48 -17.00
C SER A 212 -15.10 12.69 -15.89
N VAL A 213 -14.36 13.39 -15.04
CA VAL A 213 -13.62 12.84 -13.90
C VAL A 213 -14.58 12.62 -12.72
N GLY A 214 -15.51 11.68 -12.90
CA GLY A 214 -16.28 11.04 -11.80
C GLY A 214 -15.61 9.75 -11.31
N SER A 215 -14.54 9.32 -11.98
CA SER A 215 -13.77 8.12 -11.68
C SER A 215 -12.32 8.44 -11.99
N ILE A 216 -11.43 8.44 -10.99
CA ILE A 216 -9.99 8.60 -11.20
C ILE A 216 -9.46 7.31 -11.83
N SER A 217 -9.71 7.14 -13.12
CA SER A 217 -8.96 6.26 -14.01
C SER A 217 -7.96 7.12 -14.77
N VAL A 218 -6.80 7.34 -14.16
CA VAL A 218 -5.62 7.81 -14.89
C VAL A 218 -5.14 6.63 -15.72
N SER A 219 -5.71 6.45 -16.91
CA SER A 219 -5.12 5.58 -17.92
C SER A 219 -3.79 6.20 -18.33
N VAL A 220 -2.72 5.71 -17.72
CA VAL A 220 -1.34 6.03 -18.06
C VAL A 220 -1.06 5.50 -19.46
N CYS A 221 -1.41 6.29 -20.49
CA CYS A 221 -0.87 6.11 -21.83
C CYS A 221 0.57 6.60 -21.82
N ILE A 222 1.50 5.71 -21.47
CA ILE A 222 2.92 5.87 -21.79
C ILE A 222 2.99 5.96 -23.32
N ARG A 223 3.20 7.15 -23.89
CA ARG A 223 3.64 7.27 -25.28
C ARG A 223 5.00 6.60 -25.39
N PRO A 224 5.18 5.54 -26.20
CA PRO A 224 6.49 5.15 -26.65
C PRO A 224 6.83 6.08 -27.81
N THR A 225 7.54 7.16 -27.56
CA THR A 225 8.33 7.81 -28.61
C THR A 225 9.54 6.93 -28.89
N PHE A 226 9.43 6.12 -29.93
CA PHE A 226 10.51 5.90 -30.88
C PHE A 226 10.22 6.77 -32.10
#